data_AF-A0A0P8ZI88-F1
#
_entry.id   AF-A0A0P8ZI88-F1
#
_cell.length_a   1.000
_cell.length_b   1.000
_cell.length_c   1.000
_cell.angle_alpha   90.00
_cell.angle_beta   90.00
_cell.angle_gamma   90.00
#
_symmetry.space_group_name_H-M   'P 1'
#
loop_
_entity.id
_entity.type
_entity.pdbx_description
1 polymer ?
#
loop_
_entity_poly.entity_id
_entity_poly.type
_entity_poly.pdbx_seq_one_letter_code
_entity_poly.pdbx_strand_id
1 'polypeptide(L)'
;MMSMTSSPPATPTGVQTDSDGLILPKKLINPCMESTDRKELHRELKFNARIGKSVLNQKSELQRAYDKQKERHAAAEHHSPDAETVGGIPGLKGELGRVIMERAQKHEAAAQKQDQEEAEERQYVNPEYLNVRAKLRTAHAANN
;
A
#
# COMPACT_ATOMS: atom_id res chain seq x y z
N MET A 1 -0.50 -60.92 -7.96
CA MET A 1 -1.18 -59.77 -7.35
C MET A 1 -2.29 -59.37 -8.31
N MET A 2 -3.55 -59.67 -7.99
CA MET A 2 -4.69 -59.45 -8.90
C MET A 2 -5.22 -58.03 -8.70
N SER A 3 -5.14 -57.18 -9.72
CA SER A 3 -5.75 -55.85 -9.74
C SER A 3 -7.27 -55.96 -9.83
N MET A 4 -7.97 -55.59 -8.76
CA MET A 4 -9.42 -55.40 -8.77
C MET A 4 -9.73 -54.01 -9.34
N THR A 5 -10.04 -53.93 -10.64
CA THR A 5 -10.61 -52.72 -11.25
C THR A 5 -12.11 -52.70 -10.94
N SER A 6 -12.50 -52.16 -9.78
CA SER A 6 -13.92 -51.93 -9.49
C SER A 6 -14.38 -50.69 -10.27
N SER A 7 -14.98 -50.91 -11.43
CA SER A 7 -15.72 -49.87 -12.16
C SER A 7 -16.88 -49.37 -11.28
N PRO A 8 -17.17 -48.06 -11.20
CA PRO A 8 -18.28 -47.56 -10.40
C PRO A 8 -19.61 -48.04 -10.99
N PRO A 9 -20.61 -48.42 -10.18
CA PRO A 9 -21.93 -48.79 -10.68
C PRO A 9 -22.57 -47.60 -11.39
N ALA A 10 -23.04 -47.84 -12.61
CA ALA A 10 -23.76 -46.84 -13.40
C ALA A 10 -25.01 -46.39 -12.64
N THR A 11 -25.11 -45.08 -12.37
CA THR A 11 -26.28 -44.48 -11.74
C THR A 11 -27.50 -44.63 -12.66
N PRO A 12 -28.61 -45.25 -12.20
CA PRO A 12 -29.82 -45.37 -13.00
C PRO A 12 -30.46 -43.97 -13.18
N THR A 13 -30.46 -43.50 -14.43
CA THR A 13 -31.01 -42.21 -14.86
C THR A 13 -32.53 -42.24 -15.09
N GLY A 14 -33.24 -43.31 -14.71
CA GLY A 14 -34.68 -43.49 -14.89
C GLY A 14 -35.52 -43.34 -13.62
N VAL A 15 -36.81 -43.02 -13.79
CA VAL A 15 -37.82 -43.08 -12.73
C VAL A 15 -38.08 -44.55 -12.39
N GLN A 16 -37.89 -44.94 -11.13
CA GLN A 16 -38.19 -46.30 -10.68
C GLN A 16 -39.66 -46.37 -10.25
N THR A 17 -40.38 -47.37 -10.73
CA THR A 17 -41.77 -47.64 -10.39
C THR A 17 -41.91 -49.02 -9.72
N ASP A 18 -42.86 -49.15 -8.81
CA ASP A 18 -43.25 -50.43 -8.19
C ASP A 18 -44.03 -51.32 -9.19
N SER A 19 -44.38 -52.56 -8.80
CA SER A 19 -45.20 -53.49 -9.60
C SER A 19 -46.56 -52.90 -9.99
N ASP A 20 -47.08 -51.98 -9.19
CA ASP A 20 -48.35 -51.28 -9.42
C ASP A 20 -48.16 -49.99 -10.25
N GLY A 21 -46.95 -49.72 -10.76
CA GLY A 21 -46.63 -48.54 -11.55
C GLY A 21 -46.44 -47.25 -10.73
N LEU A 22 -46.45 -47.32 -9.40
CA LEU A 22 -46.26 -46.17 -8.52
C LEU A 22 -44.78 -45.77 -8.44
N ILE A 23 -44.48 -44.47 -8.54
CA ILE A 23 -43.10 -43.95 -8.49
C ILE A 23 -42.51 -44.12 -7.08
N LEU A 24 -41.35 -44.74 -7.01
CA LEU A 24 -40.61 -44.92 -5.75
C LEU A 24 -39.91 -43.61 -5.33
N PRO A 25 -39.95 -43.26 -4.03
CA PRO A 25 -39.15 -42.15 -3.50
C PRO A 25 -37.66 -42.37 -3.75
N LYS A 26 -37.01 -41.40 -4.40
CA LYS A 26 -35.57 -41.44 -4.70
C LYS A 26 -34.82 -40.46 -3.80
N LYS A 27 -33.69 -40.91 -3.24
CA LYS A 27 -32.76 -40.01 -2.57
C LYS A 27 -32.14 -39.06 -3.61
N LEU A 28 -32.36 -37.76 -3.42
CA LEU A 28 -31.74 -36.75 -4.26
C LEU A 28 -30.23 -36.79 -4.05
N ILE A 29 -29.51 -36.84 -5.18
CA ILE A 29 -28.06 -36.78 -5.18
C ILE A 29 -27.67 -35.34 -4.95
N ASN A 30 -26.79 -35.11 -3.98
CA ASN A 30 -26.25 -33.79 -3.75
C ASN A 30 -25.12 -33.53 -4.77
N PRO A 31 -25.30 -32.63 -5.75
CA PRO A 31 -24.25 -32.33 -6.74
C PRO A 31 -22.98 -31.78 -6.07
N CYS A 32 -23.11 -31.22 -4.87
CA CYS A 32 -21.98 -30.78 -4.06
C CYS A 32 -21.07 -31.92 -3.62
N MET A 33 -21.65 -33.10 -3.42
CA MET A 33 -20.98 -34.28 -2.93
C MET A 33 -20.45 -35.16 -4.05
N GLU A 34 -20.85 -34.95 -5.31
CA GLU A 34 -20.31 -35.69 -6.45
C GLU A 34 -19.15 -34.98 -7.13
N SER A 35 -19.17 -33.65 -7.19
CA SER A 35 -18.06 -32.86 -7.77
C SER A 35 -16.82 -32.91 -6.87
N THR A 36 -15.80 -33.65 -7.30
CA THR A 36 -14.47 -33.68 -6.66
C THR A 36 -13.84 -32.29 -6.65
N ASP A 37 -13.87 -31.59 -7.78
CA ASP A 37 -13.32 -30.24 -7.94
C ASP A 37 -13.86 -29.28 -6.87
N ARG A 38 -15.18 -29.32 -6.61
CA ARG A 38 -15.77 -28.46 -5.59
C ARG A 38 -15.37 -28.87 -4.18
N LYS A 39 -15.19 -30.16 -3.89
CA LYS A 39 -14.68 -30.61 -2.58
C LYS A 39 -13.24 -30.15 -2.36
N GLU A 40 -12.42 -30.21 -3.40
CA GLU A 40 -11.03 -29.75 -3.38
C GLU A 40 -10.96 -28.24 -3.17
N LEU A 41 -11.72 -27.46 -3.95
CA LEU A 41 -11.81 -26.01 -3.78
C LEU A 41 -12.27 -25.63 -2.36
N HIS A 42 -13.29 -26.31 -1.83
CA HIS A 42 -13.76 -26.06 -0.46
C HIS A 42 -12.70 -26.36 0.60
N ARG A 43 -11.92 -27.43 0.41
CA ARG A 43 -10.80 -27.80 1.29
C ARG A 43 -9.71 -26.72 1.25
N GLU A 44 -9.34 -26.26 0.06
CA GLU A 44 -8.33 -25.22 -0.13
C GLU A 44 -8.76 -23.89 0.49
N LEU A 45 -9.99 -23.45 0.23
CA LEU A 45 -10.53 -22.22 0.81
C LEU A 45 -10.55 -22.25 2.33
N LYS A 46 -10.99 -23.37 2.94
CA LYS A 46 -10.92 -23.56 4.39
C LYS A 46 -9.50 -23.53 4.93
N PHE A 47 -8.55 -24.15 4.20
CA PHE A 47 -7.15 -24.15 4.57
C PHE A 47 -6.56 -22.74 4.55
N ASN A 48 -6.83 -21.97 3.49
CA ASN A 48 -6.37 -20.59 3.36
C ASN A 48 -6.97 -19.68 4.42
N ALA A 49 -8.27 -19.83 4.74
CA ALA A 49 -8.92 -19.12 5.83
C ALA A 49 -8.27 -19.43 7.19
N ARG A 50 -7.95 -20.71 7.46
CA ARG A 50 -7.28 -21.12 8.69
C ARG A 50 -5.87 -20.54 8.83
N ILE A 51 -5.14 -20.38 7.73
CA ILE A 51 -3.79 -19.77 7.72
C ILE A 51 -3.86 -18.23 7.72
N GLY A 52 -5.03 -17.64 7.44
CA GLY A 52 -5.19 -16.20 7.28
C GLY A 52 -4.71 -15.67 5.93
N LYS A 53 -4.57 -16.53 4.91
CA LYS A 53 -4.25 -16.12 3.54
C LYS A 53 -5.54 -15.73 2.80
N SER A 54 -5.76 -14.43 2.58
CA SER A 54 -6.88 -13.94 1.76
C SER A 54 -6.63 -14.29 0.30
N VAL A 55 -7.40 -15.21 -0.28
CA VAL A 55 -7.36 -15.52 -1.73
C VAL A 55 -8.04 -14.45 -2.60
N LEU A 56 -8.91 -13.65 -2.00
CA LEU A 56 -9.58 -12.54 -2.66
C LEU A 56 -8.67 -11.31 -2.69
N ASN A 57 -8.68 -10.60 -3.82
CA ASN A 57 -7.93 -9.35 -4.03
C ASN A 57 -6.42 -9.46 -3.83
N GLN A 58 -5.84 -10.65 -4.04
CA GLN A 58 -4.39 -10.78 -4.08
C GLN A 58 -3.83 -10.09 -5.31
N LYS A 59 -2.83 -9.23 -5.10
CA LYS A 59 -1.91 -8.85 -6.17
C LYS A 59 -1.38 -10.12 -6.83
N SER A 60 -1.35 -10.16 -8.16
CA SER A 60 -0.77 -11.27 -8.93
C SER A 60 0.67 -11.53 -8.48
N GLU A 61 1.19 -12.75 -8.69
CA GLU A 61 2.58 -13.04 -8.33
C GLU A 61 3.57 -12.07 -9.01
N LEU A 62 3.28 -11.70 -10.27
CA LEU A 62 4.05 -10.70 -11.02
C LEU A 62 4.04 -9.34 -10.32
N GLN A 63 2.87 -8.87 -9.86
CA GLN A 63 2.78 -7.59 -9.16
C GLN A 63 3.53 -7.63 -7.82
N ARG A 64 3.46 -8.75 -7.09
CA ARG A 64 4.25 -8.94 -5.86
C ARG A 64 5.74 -8.93 -6.14
N ALA A 65 6.19 -9.56 -7.23
CA ALA A 65 7.58 -9.56 -7.63
C ALA A 65 8.05 -8.16 -8.02
N TYR A 66 7.23 -7.40 -8.76
CA TYR A 66 7.54 -6.02 -9.14
C TYR A 66 7.62 -5.10 -7.92
N ASP A 67 6.65 -5.19 -7.00
CA ASP A 67 6.65 -4.42 -5.76
C ASP A 67 7.89 -4.75 -4.91
N LYS A 68 8.25 -6.03 -4.79
CA LYS A 68 9.46 -6.49 -4.08
C LYS A 68 10.74 -6.00 -4.75
N GLN A 69 10.80 -5.96 -6.08
CA GLN A 69 11.94 -5.42 -6.81
C GLN A 69 12.08 -3.91 -6.60
N LYS A 70 10.95 -3.18 -6.64
CA LYS A 70 10.92 -1.74 -6.36
C LYS A 70 11.35 -1.43 -4.93
N GLU A 71 10.88 -2.19 -3.95
CA GLU A 71 11.31 -2.06 -2.55
C GLU A 71 12.81 -2.34 -2.41
N ARG A 72 13.33 -3.38 -3.06
CA ARG A 72 14.76 -3.69 -3.06
C ARG A 72 15.60 -2.57 -3.68
N HIS A 73 15.13 -1.96 -4.77
CA HIS A 73 15.80 -0.83 -5.40
C HIS A 73 15.81 0.39 -4.48
N ALA A 74 14.67 0.75 -3.87
CA ALA A 74 14.59 1.85 -2.92
C ALA A 74 15.49 1.63 -1.70
N ALA A 75 15.47 0.42 -1.12
CA ALA A 75 16.36 0.06 -0.02
C ALA A 75 17.84 0.13 -0.40
N ALA A 76 18.20 -0.28 -1.64
CA ALA A 76 19.55 -0.16 -2.15
C ALA A 76 19.97 1.30 -2.34
N GLU A 77 19.08 2.20 -2.79
CA GLU A 77 19.40 3.63 -2.88
C GLU A 77 19.64 4.25 -1.50
N HIS A 78 18.85 3.85 -0.49
CA HIS A 78 19.01 4.32 0.89
C HIS A 78 20.21 3.70 1.63
N HIS A 79 20.73 2.55 1.19
CA HIS A 79 21.84 1.84 1.84
C HIS A 79 23.07 1.68 0.94
N SER A 80 23.09 2.31 -0.23
CA SER A 80 24.24 2.26 -1.13
C SER A 80 25.42 2.99 -0.49
N PRO A 81 26.60 2.37 -0.40
CA PRO A 81 27.83 3.06 0.02
C PRO A 81 28.26 4.13 -0.99
N ASP A 82 27.71 4.13 -2.21
CA ASP A 82 27.90 5.18 -3.21
C ASP A 82 27.07 6.45 -2.92
N ALA A 83 26.12 6.41 -1.99
CA ALA A 83 25.53 7.63 -1.45
C ALA A 83 26.57 8.45 -0.66
N GLU A 84 27.70 7.88 -0.25
CA GLU A 84 28.80 8.64 0.37
C GLU A 84 29.71 9.31 -0.66
N THR A 85 29.84 8.79 -1.89
CA THR A 85 30.83 9.30 -2.87
C THR A 85 30.17 10.07 -4.01
N VAL A 86 30.09 11.40 -3.87
CA VAL A 86 29.78 12.31 -4.99
C VAL A 86 31.11 12.90 -5.49
N GLY A 87 31.44 12.69 -6.77
CA GLY A 87 32.64 13.27 -7.39
C GLY A 87 33.97 12.68 -6.93
N GLY A 88 33.99 11.43 -6.42
CA GLY A 88 35.22 10.78 -5.94
C GLY A 88 35.64 11.16 -4.53
N ILE A 89 34.84 11.96 -3.81
CA ILE A 89 35.09 12.35 -2.42
C ILE A 89 34.13 11.55 -1.52
N PRO A 90 34.63 10.63 -0.67
CA PRO A 90 33.81 9.94 0.33
C PRO A 90 33.18 10.91 1.34
N GLY A 91 31.94 10.66 1.73
CA GLY A 91 31.14 11.49 2.64
C GLY A 91 30.52 12.76 2.03
N LEU A 92 30.80 13.13 0.78
CA LEU A 92 30.42 14.46 0.25
C LEU A 92 28.90 14.70 0.21
N LYS A 93 28.11 13.70 -0.17
CA LYS A 93 26.64 13.85 -0.19
C LYS A 93 26.07 13.94 1.22
N GLY A 94 26.65 13.19 2.17
CA GLY A 94 26.28 13.22 3.57
C GLY A 94 26.59 14.59 4.20
N GLU A 95 27.80 15.09 3.97
CA GLU A 95 28.26 16.38 4.48
C GLU A 95 27.55 17.56 3.81
N LEU A 96 27.35 17.52 2.49
CA LEU A 96 26.56 18.53 1.78
C LEU A 96 25.12 18.56 2.27
N GLY A 97 24.50 17.39 2.48
CA GLY A 97 23.15 17.29 3.06
C GLY A 97 23.08 17.89 4.46
N ARG A 98 24.08 17.61 5.30
CA ARG A 98 24.23 18.19 6.64
C ARG A 98 24.32 19.72 6.59
N VAL A 99 25.18 20.26 5.72
CA VAL A 99 25.39 21.71 5.55
C VAL A 99 24.13 22.40 5.01
N ILE A 100 23.41 21.78 4.07
CA ILE A 100 22.14 22.31 3.55
C ILE A 100 21.11 22.39 4.67
N MET A 101 20.98 21.34 5.50
CA MET A 101 20.05 21.32 6.63
C MET A 101 20.40 22.37 7.68
N GLU A 102 21.68 22.48 8.05
CA GLU A 102 22.17 23.49 9.00
C GLU A 102 21.90 24.92 8.50
N ARG A 103 22.14 25.18 7.21
CA ARG A 103 21.84 26.48 6.60
C ARG A 103 20.34 26.77 6.57
N ALA A 104 19.50 25.79 6.27
CA ALA A 104 18.05 25.94 6.30
C ALA A 104 17.55 26.30 7.71
N GLN A 105 18.00 25.58 8.74
CA GLN A 105 17.67 25.86 10.14
C GLN A 105 18.12 27.27 10.56
N LYS A 106 19.31 27.69 10.14
CA LYS A 106 19.81 29.05 10.43
C LYS A 106 18.96 30.13 9.77
N HIS A 107 18.50 29.91 8.53
CA HIS A 107 17.58 30.83 7.86
C HIS A 107 16.23 30.91 8.56
N GLU A 108 15.68 29.78 9.00
CA GLU A 108 14.40 29.74 9.73
C GLU A 108 14.51 30.45 11.09
N ALA A 109 15.58 30.21 11.85
CA ALA A 109 15.84 30.91 13.11
C ALA A 109 16.06 32.42 12.92
N ALA A 110 16.70 32.83 11.82
CA ALA A 110 16.87 34.25 11.49
C ALA A 110 15.54 34.91 11.12
N ALA A 111 14.68 34.23 10.34
CA ALA A 111 13.34 34.72 10.00
C ALA A 111 12.48 34.86 11.27
N GLN A 112 12.49 33.87 12.16
CA GLN A 112 11.77 33.93 13.43
C GLN A 112 12.24 35.09 14.31
N LYS A 113 13.56 35.35 14.38
CA LYS A 113 14.08 36.52 15.11
C LYS A 113 13.65 37.84 14.51
N GLN A 114 13.64 37.96 13.19
CA GLN A 114 13.15 39.16 12.50
C GLN A 114 11.67 39.40 12.76
N ASP A 115 10.84 38.35 12.72
CA ASP A 115 9.41 38.45 13.03
C ASP A 115 9.18 38.86 14.49
N GLN A 116 10.03 38.37 15.40
CA GLN A 116 9.97 38.70 16.83
C GLN A 116 10.40 40.15 17.10
N GLU A 117 11.49 40.61 16.48
CA GLU A 117 11.95 42.01 16.54
C GLU A 117 10.93 42.97 15.90
N GLU A 118 10.30 42.60 14.77
CA GLU A 118 9.24 43.41 14.15
C GLU A 118 7.99 43.45 15.04
N ALA A 119 7.64 42.36 15.72
CA ALA A 119 6.53 42.34 16.68
C ALA A 119 6.81 43.23 17.90
N GLU A 120 8.04 43.22 18.42
CA GLU A 120 8.48 44.10 19.53
C GLU A 120 8.52 45.59 19.09
N GLU A 121 8.99 45.90 17.89
CA GLU A 121 8.94 47.25 17.32
C GLU A 121 7.49 47.72 17.17
N ARG A 122 6.59 46.84 16.68
CA ARG A 122 5.15 47.14 16.59
C ARG A 122 4.50 47.37 17.95
N GLN A 123 5.04 46.76 19.01
CA GLN A 123 4.53 46.95 20.38
C GLN A 123 4.95 48.30 20.97
N TYR A 124 6.12 48.83 20.59
CA TYR A 124 6.63 50.11 21.12
C TYR A 124 6.21 51.34 20.29
N VAL A 125 5.94 51.16 19.00
CA VAL A 125 5.64 52.25 18.06
C VAL A 125 4.14 52.55 17.99
N ASN A 126 3.78 53.84 17.97
CA ASN A 126 2.40 54.30 17.86
C ASN A 126 1.70 53.68 16.62
N PRO A 127 0.50 53.07 16.76
CA PRO A 127 -0.17 52.33 15.69
C PRO A 127 -0.49 53.17 14.44
N GLU A 128 -0.71 54.48 14.58
CA GLU A 128 -0.96 55.36 13.43
C GLU A 128 0.27 55.48 12.53
N TYR A 129 1.47 55.47 13.11
CA TYR A 129 2.72 55.53 12.36
C TYR A 129 2.96 54.25 11.54
N LEU A 130 2.64 53.08 12.12
CA LEU A 130 2.73 51.79 11.45
C LEU A 130 1.79 51.71 10.23
N ASN A 131 0.57 52.25 10.37
CA ASN A 131 -0.42 52.29 9.31
C ASN A 131 0.01 53.19 8.13
N VAL A 132 0.59 54.36 8.42
CA VAL A 132 1.13 55.26 7.38
C VAL A 132 2.34 54.61 6.68
N ARG A 133 3.26 53.98 7.42
CA ARG A 133 4.41 53.24 6.86
C ARG A 133 3.96 52.11 5.93
N ALA A 134 2.94 51.35 6.32
CA ALA A 134 2.38 50.26 5.51
C ALA A 134 1.76 50.78 4.19
N LYS A 135 0.98 51.87 4.25
CA LYS A 135 0.41 52.52 3.05
C LYS A 135 1.48 53.05 2.10
N LEU A 136 2.58 53.59 2.62
CA LEU A 136 3.70 54.06 1.80
C LEU A 136 4.45 52.90 1.13
N ARG A 137 4.63 51.76 1.82
CA ARG A 137 5.28 50.56 1.26
C ARG A 137 4.47 49.96 0.11
N THR A 138 3.15 49.85 0.26
CA THR A 138 2.28 49.33 -0.80
C THR A 138 2.18 50.27 -1.99
N ALA A 139 2.16 51.59 -1.76
CA ALA A 139 2.18 52.59 -2.83
C ALA A 139 3.50 52.55 -3.63
N HIS A 140 4.64 52.34 -2.97
CA HIS A 140 5.95 52.26 -3.63
C HIS A 140 6.15 50.94 -4.39
N ALA A 141 5.57 49.84 -3.92
CA ALA A 141 5.59 48.55 -4.62
C ALA A 141 4.67 48.51 -5.86
N ALA A 142 3.64 49.37 -5.92
CA ALA A 142 2.74 49.48 -7.07
C ALA A 142 3.30 50.33 -8.23
N ASN A 143 4.44 51.00 -8.03
CA ASN A 143 5.01 51.98 -8.96
C ASN A 143 6.33 51.53 -9.61
N ASN A 144 6.70 50.25 -9.45
CA ASN A 144 7.80 49.54 -10.13
C ASN A 144 7.25 48.28 -10.81
#